data_AF-A0A9E5Y2W2-F1
#
_entry.id   AF-A0A9E5Y2W2-F1
#
_cell.length_a   1.000
_cell.length_b   1.000
_cell.length_c   1.000
_cell.angle_alpha   90.00
_cell.angle_beta   90.00
_cell.angle_gamma   90.00
#
_symmetry.space_group_name_H-M   'P 1'
#
loop_
_entity.id
_entity.type
_entity.pdbx_description
1 polymer ?
#
loop_
_entity_poly.entity_id
_entity_poly.type
_entity_poly.pdbx_seq_one_letter_code
_entity_poly.pdbx_strand_id
1 'polypeptide(L)'
;MLQKLLGKIKAGCASCDTCKEPLDHHKTQIKSLCFEKLHQNEKQQLLNLLKQTGRELSESEMEVVDLFLSMEGHLSADFIRKELDKKGVCLDIHQVEEVLDLLCRYGLAQKVHLNGTGPWYEHLHLGEKHDHLLCTRCGKVVEFEDEEFRKQMTRAASLHGFQPIFQKTTIYGICSTCKKKESGAIPLSTLSPGEKALVTTVVGGTNLKNKLLDMGLVTDEPIEVLSKSGPVIVGVKGSRIAIGKGIAQKIMVVPAQPDKELDDK
;
A
#
# COMPACT_ATOMS: atom_id res chain seq x y z
N MET A 1 2.56 37.41 13.50
CA MET A 1 4.03 37.40 13.37
C MET A 1 4.51 36.02 12.91
N LEU A 2 3.92 35.51 11.81
CA LEU A 2 4.08 34.12 11.34
C LEU A 2 3.93 34.10 9.80
N GLN A 3 4.84 34.81 9.12
CA GLN A 3 4.83 34.96 7.66
C GLN A 3 6.24 35.17 7.03
N LYS A 4 7.32 34.70 7.68
CA LYS A 4 8.70 35.02 7.23
C LYS A 4 9.70 33.86 7.06
N LEU A 5 9.26 32.60 6.97
CA LEU A 5 10.20 31.47 6.81
C LEU A 5 9.90 30.52 5.63
N LEU A 6 9.16 30.98 4.62
CA LEU A 6 9.04 30.31 3.32
C LEU A 6 9.76 31.09 2.22
N GLY A 7 11.08 31.25 2.34
CA GLY A 7 11.89 31.93 1.34
C GLY A 7 13.32 31.44 1.34
N LYS A 8 13.77 30.96 0.17
CA LYS A 8 15.07 30.33 -0.17
C LYS A 8 15.02 28.83 0.12
N ILE A 9 15.06 27.93 -0.87
CA ILE A 9 16.16 27.75 -1.84
C ILE A 9 15.59 27.41 -3.24
N LYS A 10 15.76 28.34 -4.19
CA LYS A 10 15.91 28.06 -5.62
C LYS A 10 17.36 28.38 -5.95
N ALA A 11 18.15 27.38 -6.32
CA ALA A 11 19.35 27.54 -7.12
C ALA A 11 19.51 26.26 -7.94
N GLY A 12 19.33 26.38 -9.26
CA GLY A 12 19.57 25.30 -10.20
C GLY A 12 21.06 25.10 -10.43
N CYS A 13 21.43 23.87 -10.79
CA CYS A 13 22.65 23.62 -11.54
C CYS A 13 22.22 23.34 -12.99
N ALA A 14 22.72 24.16 -13.90
CA ALA A 14 22.63 23.98 -15.33
C ALA A 14 23.81 23.13 -15.82
N SER A 15 23.59 22.39 -16.91
CA SER A 15 24.54 21.63 -17.74
C SER A 15 24.91 20.20 -17.32
N CYS A 16 24.10 19.24 -17.78
CA CYS A 16 24.57 17.94 -18.27
C CYS A 16 23.56 17.41 -19.31
N ASP A 17 23.93 17.49 -20.60
CA ASP A 17 23.09 17.23 -21.78
C ASP A 17 23.03 15.75 -22.20
N THR A 18 23.04 14.79 -21.26
CA THR A 18 22.92 13.37 -21.62
C THR A 18 22.13 12.58 -20.58
N CYS A 19 20.81 12.60 -20.71
CA CYS A 19 19.89 11.50 -20.34
C CYS A 19 18.49 11.89 -20.83
N LYS A 20 18.23 11.68 -22.13
CA LYS A 20 16.88 11.75 -22.69
C LYS A 20 16.22 10.38 -22.56
N GLU A 21 14.98 10.41 -22.08
CA GLU A 21 13.88 9.45 -22.32
C GLU A 21 13.68 8.21 -21.39
N PRO A 22 12.43 7.72 -21.26
CA PRO A 22 11.67 7.89 -20.01
C PRO A 22 11.18 6.56 -19.42
N LEU A 23 10.83 6.53 -18.13
CA LEU A 23 9.85 5.55 -17.63
C LEU A 23 8.99 6.15 -16.51
N ASP A 24 7.70 6.13 -16.84
CA ASP A 24 6.54 6.62 -16.12
C ASP A 24 6.01 5.53 -15.16
N HIS A 25 5.06 5.94 -14.31
CA HIS A 25 4.19 5.16 -13.42
C HIS A 25 4.56 5.04 -11.94
N HIS A 26 4.74 6.17 -11.25
CA HIS A 26 4.36 6.29 -9.84
C HIS A 26 3.92 7.71 -9.51
N LYS A 27 2.75 8.13 -10.01
CA LYS A 27 2.05 9.32 -9.49
C LYS A 27 0.55 9.08 -9.45
N THR A 28 0.07 8.56 -8.33
CA THR A 28 -1.30 8.83 -7.89
C THR A 28 -1.31 8.97 -6.37
N GLN A 29 -1.35 10.24 -5.95
CA GLN A 29 -1.86 10.77 -4.69
C GLN A 29 -1.82 9.86 -3.45
N ILE A 30 -0.66 9.83 -2.79
CA ILE A 30 -0.61 9.85 -1.32
C ILE A 30 0.17 11.12 -0.97
N LYS A 31 -0.49 12.27 -1.09
CA LYS A 31 0.08 13.53 -0.59
C LYS A 31 -0.26 13.67 0.89
N SER A 32 0.79 13.60 1.70
CA SER A 32 1.13 14.69 2.62
C SER A 32 0.53 14.71 4.04
N LEU A 33 0.23 13.57 4.66
CA LEU A 33 0.18 13.50 6.13
C LEU A 33 0.74 12.14 6.60
N CYS A 34 1.67 12.16 7.57
CA CYS A 34 2.42 11.04 8.16
C CYS A 34 3.62 10.48 7.38
N PHE A 35 4.66 11.29 7.15
CA PHE A 35 6.02 10.75 6.93
C PHE A 35 7.01 11.17 8.03
N GLU A 36 6.66 12.09 8.92
CA GLU A 36 7.67 12.71 9.78
C GLU A 36 8.00 11.93 11.06
N LYS A 37 7.21 10.94 11.51
CA LYS A 37 7.42 10.31 12.83
C LYS A 37 6.86 8.88 12.94
N LEU A 38 7.34 7.96 12.12
CA LEU A 38 7.16 6.53 12.41
C LEU A 38 8.03 6.15 13.62
N HIS A 39 7.52 5.26 14.48
CA HIS A 39 8.22 4.61 15.59
C HIS A 39 8.96 5.48 16.64
N GLN A 40 8.37 6.62 17.03
CA GLN A 40 8.94 7.48 18.08
C GLN A 40 8.99 6.81 19.47
N ASN A 41 8.09 5.86 19.75
CA ASN A 41 8.04 5.15 21.02
C ASN A 41 9.20 4.14 21.12
N GLU A 42 9.49 3.44 20.04
CA GLU A 42 10.56 2.47 19.86
C GLU A 42 11.91 3.15 20.00
N LYS A 43 12.08 4.32 19.37
CA LYS A 43 13.24 5.19 19.57
C LYS A 43 13.46 5.51 21.06
N GLN A 44 12.40 5.93 21.75
CA GLN A 44 12.47 6.26 23.17
C GLN A 44 12.78 5.04 24.04
N GLN A 45 12.23 3.87 23.70
CA GLN A 45 12.51 2.60 24.38
C GLN A 45 13.97 2.19 24.21
N LEU A 46 14.53 2.27 23.00
CA LEU A 46 15.95 2.03 22.74
C LEU A 46 16.83 2.94 23.60
N LEU A 47 16.56 4.26 23.60
CA LEU A 47 17.34 5.22 24.39
C LEU A 47 17.27 4.91 25.89
N ASN A 48 16.12 4.45 26.40
CA ASN A 48 15.99 4.03 27.79
C ASN A 48 16.80 2.75 28.10
N LEU A 49 16.77 1.76 27.21
CA LEU A 49 17.54 0.51 27.35
C LEU A 49 19.05 0.78 27.33
N LEU A 50 19.50 1.64 26.40
CA LEU A 50 20.91 2.02 26.27
C LEU A 50 21.45 2.70 27.54
N LYS A 51 20.67 3.63 28.12
CA LYS A 51 20.98 4.26 29.41
C LYS A 51 21.12 3.25 30.53
N GLN A 52 20.25 2.24 30.61
CA GLN A 52 20.35 1.18 31.63
C GLN A 52 21.61 0.32 31.46
N THR A 53 22.05 0.11 30.22
CA THR A 53 23.26 -0.64 29.89
C THR A 53 24.55 0.20 29.88
N GLY A 54 24.47 1.51 30.12
CA GLY A 54 25.61 2.42 30.13
C GLY A 54 26.26 2.65 28.75
N ARG A 55 25.51 2.45 27.66
CA ARG A 55 25.97 2.71 26.29
C ARG A 55 25.30 3.97 25.75
N GLU A 56 26.06 4.80 25.05
CA GLU A 56 25.54 5.96 24.32
C GLU A 56 25.76 5.74 22.81
N LEU A 57 24.85 6.29 21.99
CA LEU A 57 25.02 6.33 20.53
C LEU A 57 25.70 7.64 20.15
N SER A 58 26.64 7.56 19.23
CA SER A 58 27.16 8.73 18.51
C SER A 58 26.08 9.37 17.64
N GLU A 59 26.31 10.61 17.21
CA GLU A 59 25.40 11.33 16.29
C GLU A 59 25.16 10.53 15.01
N SER A 60 26.22 9.92 14.44
CA SER A 60 26.10 9.14 13.21
C SER A 60 25.32 7.84 13.41
N GLU A 61 25.50 7.13 14.53
CA GLU A 61 24.68 5.95 14.85
C GLU A 61 23.20 6.34 15.05
N MET A 62 22.94 7.52 15.62
CA MET A 62 21.60 8.04 15.81
C MET A 62 20.88 8.30 14.49
N GLU A 63 21.59 8.79 13.48
CA GLU A 63 21.05 8.97 12.12
C GLU A 63 20.69 7.62 11.48
N VAL A 64 21.45 6.55 11.74
CA VAL A 64 21.07 5.20 11.29
C VAL A 64 19.76 4.77 11.94
N VAL A 65 19.64 4.93 13.27
CA VAL A 65 18.41 4.60 14.01
C VAL A 65 17.21 5.39 13.49
N ASP A 66 17.37 6.70 13.31
CA ASP A 66 16.29 7.58 12.87
C ASP A 66 15.86 7.28 11.43
N LEU A 67 16.81 7.01 10.54
CA LEU A 67 16.49 6.63 9.18
C LEU A 67 15.78 5.27 9.14
N PHE A 68 16.30 4.26 9.85
CA PHE A 68 15.69 2.94 9.92
C PHE A 68 14.26 3.03 10.44
N LEU A 69 14.06 3.65 11.61
CA LEU A 69 12.74 3.84 12.23
C LEU A 69 11.77 4.74 11.44
N SER A 70 12.26 5.49 10.44
CA SER A 70 11.41 6.30 9.56
C SER A 70 10.85 5.54 8.35
N MET A 71 11.25 4.29 8.13
CA MET A 71 10.89 3.50 6.95
C MET A 71 10.37 2.12 7.33
N GLU A 72 9.30 1.68 6.66
CA GLU A 72 8.72 0.36 6.87
C GLU A 72 9.17 -0.65 5.82
N GLY A 73 9.11 -1.95 6.17
CA GLY A 73 9.44 -3.07 5.29
C GLY A 73 10.82 -3.68 5.53
N HIS A 74 11.35 -4.38 4.51
CA HIS A 74 12.64 -5.06 4.57
C HIS A 74 13.75 -4.18 3.99
N LEU A 75 14.69 -3.77 4.83
CA LEU A 75 15.75 -2.83 4.49
C LEU A 75 17.11 -3.53 4.56
N SER A 76 17.96 -3.36 3.55
CA SER A 76 19.35 -3.83 3.61
C SER A 76 20.25 -2.77 4.23
N ALA A 77 21.37 -3.18 4.85
CA ALA A 77 22.36 -2.24 5.37
C ALA A 77 22.90 -1.32 4.25
N ASP A 78 23.10 -1.85 3.04
CA ASP A 78 23.54 -1.08 1.88
C ASP A 78 22.51 -0.02 1.45
N PHE A 79 21.22 -0.32 1.55
CA PHE A 79 20.17 0.66 1.27
C PHE A 79 20.20 1.81 2.29
N ILE A 80 20.25 1.49 3.58
CA ILE A 80 20.34 2.49 4.65
C ILE A 80 21.57 3.38 4.47
N ARG A 81 22.74 2.78 4.20
CA ARG A 81 23.98 3.51 3.91
C ARG A 81 23.81 4.51 2.76
N LYS A 82 23.25 4.06 1.62
CA LYS A 82 23.04 4.92 0.44
C LYS A 82 22.08 6.09 0.72
N GLU A 83 21.07 5.88 1.55
CA GLU A 83 20.14 6.95 1.95
C GLU A 83 20.80 7.95 2.92
N LEU A 84 21.72 7.50 3.80
CA LEU A 84 22.52 8.37 4.65
C LEU A 84 23.53 9.21 3.86
N ASP A 85 24.18 8.62 2.86
CA ASP A 85 25.12 9.31 1.97
C ASP A 85 24.43 10.50 1.28
N LYS A 86 23.17 10.34 0.84
CA LYS A 86 22.36 11.42 0.25
C LYS A 86 22.08 12.56 1.23
N LYS A 87 22.06 12.28 2.54
CA LYS A 87 21.90 13.26 3.62
C LYS A 87 23.23 13.86 4.08
N GLY A 88 24.36 13.44 3.49
CA GLY A 88 25.71 13.90 3.85
C GLY A 88 26.32 13.17 5.05
N VAL A 89 25.74 12.05 5.48
CA VAL A 89 26.25 11.21 6.56
C VAL A 89 26.95 10.00 5.93
N CYS A 90 28.28 10.05 5.88
CA CYS A 90 29.08 8.98 5.29
C CYS A 90 29.46 7.95 6.36
N LEU A 91 28.93 6.73 6.24
CA LEU A 91 29.24 5.60 7.10
C LEU A 91 29.71 4.40 6.29
N ASP A 92 30.64 3.62 6.86
CA ASP A 92 30.98 2.31 6.32
C ASP A 92 29.81 1.33 6.51
N ILE A 93 29.71 0.33 5.62
CA ILE A 93 28.65 -0.67 5.70
C ILE A 93 28.67 -1.42 7.03
N HIS A 94 29.84 -1.71 7.60
CA HIS A 94 29.95 -2.40 8.88
C HIS A 94 29.42 -1.55 10.03
N GLN A 95 29.59 -0.22 9.99
CA GLN A 95 29.05 0.68 11.00
C GLN A 95 27.51 0.69 10.98
N VAL A 96 26.92 0.63 9.79
CA VAL A 96 25.46 0.51 9.63
C VAL A 96 24.99 -0.85 10.16
N GLU A 97 25.67 -1.94 9.80
CA GLU A 97 25.36 -3.28 10.29
C GLU A 97 25.45 -3.39 11.81
N GLU A 98 26.46 -2.78 12.45
CA GLU A 98 26.61 -2.78 13.91
C GLU A 98 25.41 -2.15 14.62
N VAL A 99 24.88 -1.04 14.08
CA VAL A 99 23.70 -0.38 14.62
C VAL A 99 22.45 -1.22 14.38
N LEU A 100 22.28 -1.79 13.19
CA LEU A 100 21.12 -2.65 12.91
C LEU A 100 21.15 -3.93 13.76
N ASP A 101 22.33 -4.49 14.03
CA ASP A 101 22.53 -5.64 14.90
C ASP A 101 22.27 -5.30 16.38
N LEU A 102 22.61 -4.08 16.79
CA LEU A 102 22.22 -3.54 18.08
C LEU A 102 20.69 -3.48 18.22
N LEU A 103 19.98 -2.94 17.21
CA LEU A 103 18.52 -2.91 17.22
C LEU A 103 17.93 -4.33 17.32
N CYS A 104 18.53 -5.30 16.62
CA CYS A 104 18.14 -6.71 16.74
C CYS A 104 18.37 -7.25 18.16
N ARG A 105 19.52 -6.93 18.77
CA ARG A 105 19.89 -7.38 20.13
C ARG A 105 18.91 -6.86 21.19
N TYR A 106 18.43 -5.64 21.04
CA TYR A 106 17.44 -5.05 21.95
C TYR A 106 15.99 -5.33 21.55
N GLY A 107 15.75 -6.15 20.52
CA GLY A 107 14.42 -6.57 20.12
C GLY A 107 13.57 -5.48 19.48
N LEU A 108 14.20 -4.51 18.81
CA LEU A 108 13.51 -3.50 17.99
C LEU A 108 13.51 -3.84 16.49
N ALA A 109 14.32 -4.81 16.10
CA ALA A 109 14.43 -5.27 14.72
C ALA A 109 14.66 -6.79 14.66
N GLN A 110 14.49 -7.38 13.48
CA GLN A 110 14.91 -8.75 13.21
C GLN A 110 15.60 -8.88 11.84
N LYS A 111 16.51 -9.87 11.75
CA LYS A 111 17.18 -10.24 10.49
C LYS A 111 16.35 -11.27 9.73
N VAL A 112 16.16 -11.04 8.43
CA VAL A 112 15.43 -11.94 7.53
C VAL A 112 16.30 -12.28 6.33
N HIS A 113 16.23 -13.54 5.90
CA HIS A 113 16.82 -14.01 4.64
C HIS A 113 15.68 -14.36 3.68
N LEU A 114 15.53 -13.59 2.62
CA LEU A 114 14.45 -13.76 1.64
C LEU A 114 15.00 -14.46 0.40
N ASN A 115 14.47 -15.64 0.07
CA ASN A 115 14.86 -16.41 -1.13
C ASN A 115 16.38 -16.63 -1.28
N GLY A 116 17.10 -16.83 -0.17
CA GLY A 116 18.56 -16.98 -0.17
C GLY A 116 19.35 -15.68 -0.36
N THR A 117 18.68 -14.52 -0.36
CA THR A 117 19.29 -13.19 -0.42
C THR A 117 19.12 -12.47 0.92
N GLY A 118 20.11 -11.66 1.32
CA GLY A 118 20.14 -10.96 2.60
C GLY A 118 21.57 -10.72 3.12
N PRO A 119 21.73 -10.24 4.35
CA PRO A 119 20.68 -10.04 5.36
C PRO A 119 19.81 -8.80 5.08
N TRP A 120 18.51 -8.94 5.36
CA TRP A 120 17.55 -7.83 5.43
C TRP A 120 17.15 -7.59 6.88
N TYR A 121 16.79 -6.36 7.20
CA TYR A 121 16.35 -5.93 8.52
C TYR A 121 14.94 -5.39 8.44
N GLU A 122 14.09 -5.78 9.37
CA GLU A 122 12.73 -5.23 9.51
C GLU A 122 12.44 -4.90 10.98
N HIS A 123 11.47 -4.03 11.21
CA HIS A 123 11.06 -3.62 12.54
C HIS A 123 10.41 -4.77 13.32
N LEU A 124 10.69 -4.81 14.62
CA LEU A 124 9.99 -5.65 15.58
C LEU A 124 9.09 -4.76 16.45
N HIS A 125 7.83 -4.62 16.04
CA HIS A 125 6.87 -3.75 16.73
C HIS A 125 6.39 -4.40 18.03
N LEU A 126 6.94 -3.92 19.15
CA LEU A 126 6.52 -4.33 20.49
C LEU A 126 5.21 -3.64 20.87
N GLY A 127 4.12 -4.41 20.91
CA GLY A 127 2.85 -3.90 21.40
C GLY A 127 1.97 -3.20 20.37
N GLU A 128 2.29 -3.28 19.08
CA GLU A 128 1.25 -3.21 18.06
C GLU A 128 0.37 -4.46 18.23
N LYS A 129 -0.69 -4.31 19.04
CA LYS A 129 -1.67 -5.36 19.32
C LYS A 129 -2.67 -5.49 18.16
N HIS A 130 -2.24 -5.14 16.95
CA HIS A 130 -3.13 -5.05 15.81
C HIS A 130 -2.70 -6.12 14.81
N ASP A 131 -3.59 -7.09 14.63
CA ASP A 131 -3.52 -8.05 13.56
C ASP A 131 -4.06 -7.39 12.27
N HIS A 132 -3.74 -7.97 11.12
CA HIS A 132 -4.05 -7.37 9.82
C HIS A 132 -5.04 -8.21 9.03
N LEU A 133 -6.00 -7.56 8.38
CA LEU A 133 -6.80 -8.12 7.29
C LEU A 133 -6.29 -7.56 5.97
N LEU A 134 -5.85 -8.43 5.07
CA LEU A 134 -5.37 -8.04 3.75
C LEU A 134 -6.33 -8.51 2.66
N CYS A 135 -6.81 -7.56 1.85
CA CYS A 135 -7.61 -7.87 0.67
C CYS A 135 -6.71 -8.29 -0.50
N THR A 136 -6.80 -9.54 -0.92
CA THR A 136 -5.95 -10.07 -2.02
C THR A 136 -6.32 -9.54 -3.40
N ARG A 137 -7.41 -8.77 -3.52
CA ARG A 137 -7.85 -8.15 -4.79
C ARG A 137 -7.42 -6.71 -4.95
N CYS A 138 -7.63 -5.89 -3.94
CA CYS A 138 -7.38 -4.45 -4.02
C CYS A 138 -6.23 -3.98 -3.13
N GLY A 139 -5.56 -4.89 -2.42
CA GLY A 139 -4.48 -4.55 -1.50
C GLY A 139 -4.92 -3.77 -0.25
N LYS A 140 -6.22 -3.59 -0.01
CA LYS A 140 -6.71 -2.88 1.18
C LYS A 140 -6.27 -3.63 2.43
N VAL A 141 -5.60 -2.92 3.33
CA VAL A 141 -5.23 -3.40 4.66
C VAL A 141 -6.17 -2.78 5.69
N VAL A 142 -6.58 -3.58 6.68
CA VAL A 142 -7.35 -3.12 7.84
C VAL A 142 -6.70 -3.72 9.09
N GLU A 143 -6.37 -2.86 10.04
CA GLU A 143 -5.91 -3.26 11.36
C GLU A 143 -7.11 -3.67 12.25
N PHE A 144 -6.93 -4.71 13.06
CA PHE A 144 -7.93 -5.13 14.04
C PHE A 144 -7.26 -5.62 15.33
N GLU A 145 -7.94 -5.48 16.46
CA GLU A 145 -7.54 -6.04 17.75
C GLU A 145 -8.67 -6.92 18.29
N ASP A 146 -8.35 -8.17 18.60
CA ASP A 146 -9.28 -9.10 19.24
C ASP A 146 -8.57 -9.86 20.37
N GLU A 147 -8.88 -9.47 21.61
CA GLU A 147 -8.25 -10.04 22.79
C GLU A 147 -8.63 -11.51 23.01
N GLU A 148 -9.86 -11.91 22.64
CA GLU A 148 -10.33 -13.29 22.82
C GLU A 148 -9.62 -14.23 21.84
N PHE A 149 -9.56 -13.84 20.56
CA PHE A 149 -8.81 -14.56 19.53
C PHE A 149 -7.34 -14.77 19.95
N ARG A 150 -6.72 -13.72 20.48
CA ARG A 150 -5.33 -13.77 20.94
C ARG A 150 -5.12 -14.70 22.14
N LYS A 151 -6.06 -14.71 23.10
CA LYS A 151 -6.06 -15.67 24.21
C LYS A 151 -6.18 -17.10 23.71
N GLN A 152 -7.00 -17.35 22.69
CA GLN A 152 -7.14 -18.68 22.10
C GLN A 152 -5.85 -19.16 21.43
N MET A 153 -5.17 -18.31 20.65
CA MET A 153 -3.88 -18.65 20.05
C MET A 153 -2.80 -18.95 21.10
N THR A 154 -2.71 -18.09 22.12
CA THR A 154 -1.78 -18.28 23.25
C THR A 154 -2.03 -19.61 23.95
N ARG A 155 -3.30 -19.91 24.26
CA ARG A 155 -3.71 -21.17 24.90
C ARG A 155 -3.38 -22.38 24.03
N ALA A 156 -3.63 -22.31 22.72
CA ALA A 156 -3.29 -23.38 21.80
C ALA A 156 -1.78 -23.67 21.80
N ALA A 157 -0.95 -22.64 21.72
CA ALA A 157 0.51 -22.79 21.80
C ALA A 157 0.93 -23.48 23.12
N SER A 158 0.41 -23.01 24.25
CA SER A 158 0.74 -23.58 25.57
C SER A 158 0.31 -25.04 25.72
N LEU A 159 -0.85 -25.43 25.16
CA LEU A 159 -1.30 -26.84 25.18
C LEU A 159 -0.36 -27.79 24.43
N HIS A 160 0.40 -27.27 23.47
CA HIS A 160 1.39 -28.03 22.73
C HIS A 160 2.81 -27.87 23.28
N GLY A 161 2.97 -27.33 24.49
CA GLY A 161 4.26 -27.18 25.16
C GLY A 161 5.11 -26.01 24.68
N PHE A 162 4.53 -25.07 23.91
CA PHE A 162 5.22 -23.85 23.49
C PHE A 162 5.01 -22.72 24.52
N GLN A 163 6.08 -21.97 24.81
CA GLN A 163 6.01 -20.67 25.47
C GLN A 163 5.90 -19.59 24.39
N PRO A 164 4.73 -18.97 24.18
CA PRO A 164 4.58 -17.94 23.14
C PRO A 164 5.37 -16.68 23.54
N ILE A 165 6.36 -16.33 22.72
CA ILE A 165 7.24 -15.16 22.91
C ILE A 165 6.76 -13.97 22.07
N PHE A 166 6.28 -14.24 20.85
CA PHE A 166 5.81 -13.25 19.90
C PHE A 166 4.66 -13.83 19.07
N GLN A 167 3.72 -12.97 18.65
CA GLN A 167 2.63 -13.35 17.76
C GLN A 167 2.27 -12.16 16.86
N LYS A 168 2.12 -12.43 15.56
CA LYS A 168 1.63 -11.50 14.54
C LYS A 168 0.70 -12.29 13.62
N THR A 169 -0.53 -11.82 13.43
CA THR A 169 -1.49 -12.49 12.55
C THR A 169 -1.85 -11.60 11.39
N THR A 170 -1.81 -12.17 10.18
CA THR A 170 -2.36 -11.56 8.97
C THR A 170 -3.34 -12.53 8.34
N ILE A 171 -4.61 -12.12 8.24
CA ILE A 171 -5.66 -12.88 7.59
C ILE A 171 -5.85 -12.34 6.17
N TYR A 172 -5.69 -13.22 5.19
CA TYR A 172 -5.90 -12.91 3.77
C TYR A 172 -7.35 -13.19 3.37
N GLY A 173 -8.01 -12.22 2.75
CA GLY A 173 -9.41 -12.33 2.36
C GLY A 173 -9.82 -11.38 1.24
N ILE A 174 -11.14 -11.21 1.06
CA ILE A 174 -11.74 -10.27 0.10
C ILE A 174 -12.54 -9.23 0.88
N CYS A 175 -12.18 -7.94 0.75
CA CYS A 175 -12.88 -6.89 1.49
C CYS A 175 -14.33 -6.73 1.02
N SER A 176 -15.17 -6.16 1.89
CA SER A 176 -16.60 -5.94 1.61
C SER A 176 -16.83 -5.11 0.34
N THR A 177 -15.97 -4.15 0.03
CA THR A 177 -16.03 -3.38 -1.23
C THR A 177 -15.82 -4.27 -2.45
N CYS A 178 -14.77 -5.11 -2.44
CA CYS A 178 -14.51 -6.06 -3.53
C CYS A 178 -15.62 -7.11 -3.64
N LYS A 179 -16.17 -7.56 -2.51
CA LYS A 179 -17.30 -8.50 -2.48
C LYS A 179 -18.58 -7.86 -3.02
N LYS A 180 -18.87 -6.59 -2.70
CA LYS A 180 -20.00 -5.82 -3.25
C LYS A 180 -19.87 -5.53 -4.74
N LYS A 181 -18.65 -5.25 -5.24
CA LYS A 181 -18.38 -5.18 -6.69
C LYS A 181 -18.75 -6.47 -7.42
N GLU A 182 -18.79 -7.62 -6.74
CA GLU A 182 -19.33 -8.87 -7.28
C GLU A 182 -20.82 -9.09 -7.00
N SER A 183 -21.32 -8.70 -5.83
CA SER A 183 -22.68 -9.02 -5.40
C SER A 183 -23.77 -8.12 -6.00
N GLY A 184 -23.41 -6.89 -6.42
CA GLY A 184 -24.31 -5.95 -7.10
C GLY A 184 -24.13 -5.89 -8.61
N ALA A 185 -23.30 -6.78 -9.17
CA ALA A 185 -22.99 -6.75 -10.58
C ALA A 185 -24.08 -7.46 -11.38
N ILE A 186 -24.74 -6.69 -12.25
CA ILE A 186 -25.72 -7.21 -13.20
C ILE A 186 -25.10 -7.20 -14.61
N PRO A 187 -25.56 -8.03 -15.55
CA PRO A 187 -25.07 -7.96 -16.92
C PRO A 187 -25.38 -6.61 -17.56
N LEU A 188 -24.49 -6.05 -18.37
CA LEU A 188 -24.74 -4.81 -19.13
C LEU A 188 -26.03 -4.89 -19.95
N SER A 189 -26.39 -6.08 -20.43
CA SER A 189 -27.65 -6.31 -21.15
C SER A 189 -28.92 -6.03 -20.34
N THR A 190 -28.87 -5.95 -19.00
CA THR A 190 -30.05 -5.69 -18.17
C THR A 190 -30.35 -4.21 -17.96
N LEU A 191 -29.37 -3.32 -18.17
CA LEU A 191 -29.56 -1.87 -18.02
C LEU A 191 -30.53 -1.29 -19.06
N SER A 192 -31.25 -0.23 -18.73
CA SER A 192 -32.14 0.51 -19.62
C SER A 192 -31.42 1.68 -20.31
N PRO A 193 -31.87 2.15 -21.49
CA PRO A 193 -31.33 3.37 -22.08
C PRO A 193 -31.41 4.56 -21.12
N GLY A 194 -30.32 5.33 -21.01
CA GLY A 194 -30.13 6.42 -20.06
C GLY A 194 -29.49 6.00 -18.72
N GLU A 195 -29.41 4.70 -18.42
CA GLU A 195 -28.77 4.24 -17.19
C GLU A 195 -27.24 4.29 -17.30
N LYS A 196 -26.62 4.76 -16.21
CA LYS A 196 -25.17 4.81 -16.04
C LYS A 196 -24.71 3.68 -15.12
N ALA A 197 -23.55 3.11 -15.41
CA ALA A 197 -22.98 2.06 -14.60
C ALA A 197 -21.44 2.05 -14.70
N LEU A 198 -20.80 1.34 -13.77
CA LEU A 198 -19.37 1.08 -13.79
C LEU A 198 -19.13 -0.37 -14.23
N VAL A 199 -18.25 -0.58 -15.20
CA VAL A 199 -17.83 -1.94 -15.59
C VAL A 199 -17.00 -2.55 -14.48
N THR A 200 -17.44 -3.67 -13.90
CA THR A 200 -16.70 -4.31 -12.80
C THR A 200 -15.85 -5.47 -13.28
N THR A 201 -16.39 -6.32 -14.16
CA THR A 201 -15.66 -7.48 -14.68
C THR A 201 -16.20 -7.92 -16.02
N VAL A 202 -15.38 -8.66 -16.78
CA VAL A 202 -15.78 -9.32 -18.02
C VAL A 202 -15.65 -10.83 -17.84
N VAL A 203 -16.78 -11.53 -17.95
CA VAL A 203 -16.89 -12.99 -17.90
C VAL A 203 -16.59 -13.57 -19.28
N GLY A 204 -15.33 -13.92 -19.52
CA GLY A 204 -14.91 -14.54 -20.78
C GLY A 204 -13.42 -14.87 -20.83
N GLY A 205 -13.01 -15.56 -21.90
CA GLY A 205 -11.60 -15.87 -22.15
C GLY A 205 -10.78 -14.64 -22.52
N THR A 206 -9.45 -14.80 -22.52
CA THR A 206 -8.46 -13.71 -22.69
C THR A 206 -8.68 -12.89 -23.97
N ASN A 207 -9.05 -13.54 -25.07
CA ASN A 207 -9.33 -12.86 -26.35
C ASN A 207 -10.46 -11.82 -26.26
N LEU A 208 -11.53 -12.13 -25.52
CA LEU A 208 -12.64 -11.19 -25.34
C LEU A 208 -12.23 -10.02 -24.45
N LYS A 209 -11.48 -10.30 -23.37
CA LYS A 209 -10.97 -9.27 -22.46
C LYS A 209 -10.08 -8.27 -23.20
N ASN A 210 -9.11 -8.76 -23.97
CA ASN A 210 -8.20 -7.91 -24.75
C ASN A 210 -8.96 -7.06 -25.77
N LYS A 211 -9.90 -7.66 -26.50
CA LYS A 211 -10.73 -6.92 -27.45
C LYS A 211 -11.53 -5.78 -26.80
N LEU A 212 -12.05 -5.98 -25.59
CA LEU A 212 -12.79 -4.94 -24.88
C LEU A 212 -11.86 -3.86 -24.32
N LEU A 213 -10.67 -4.24 -23.84
CA LEU A 213 -9.62 -3.29 -23.45
C LEU A 213 -9.23 -2.37 -24.62
N ASP A 214 -9.01 -2.93 -25.81
CA ASP A 214 -8.67 -2.17 -27.03
C ASP A 214 -9.78 -1.18 -27.43
N MET A 215 -11.03 -1.50 -27.08
CA MET A 215 -12.19 -0.64 -27.33
C MET A 215 -12.41 0.39 -26.21
N GLY A 216 -11.56 0.42 -25.17
CA GLY A 216 -11.68 1.33 -24.04
C GLY A 216 -12.68 0.90 -22.97
N LEU A 217 -13.25 -0.30 -23.07
CA LEU A 217 -14.13 -0.91 -22.07
C LEU A 217 -13.30 -1.63 -21.02
N VAL A 218 -12.71 -0.84 -20.13
CA VAL A 218 -11.87 -1.29 -19.01
C VAL A 218 -12.67 -1.32 -17.71
N THR A 219 -12.19 -2.08 -16.71
CA THR A 219 -12.81 -2.10 -15.38
C THR A 219 -12.73 -0.73 -14.70
N ASP A 220 -13.73 -0.41 -13.90
CA ASP A 220 -13.94 0.86 -13.20
C ASP A 220 -14.18 2.08 -14.13
N GLU A 221 -14.43 1.85 -15.42
CA GLU A 221 -14.81 2.89 -16.36
C GLU A 221 -16.33 3.15 -16.32
N PRO A 222 -16.79 4.42 -16.22
CA PRO A 222 -18.19 4.77 -16.33
C PRO A 222 -18.68 4.61 -17.77
N ILE A 223 -19.85 3.98 -17.89
CA ILE A 223 -20.55 3.80 -19.17
C ILE A 223 -21.98 4.28 -19.05
N GLU A 224 -22.55 4.70 -20.17
CA GLU A 224 -23.96 5.06 -20.30
C GLU A 224 -24.60 4.24 -21.41
N VAL A 225 -25.76 3.64 -21.16
CA VAL A 225 -26.50 2.92 -22.21
C VAL A 225 -27.26 3.91 -23.08
N LEU A 226 -26.89 4.01 -24.35
CA LEU A 226 -27.54 4.93 -25.30
C LEU A 226 -28.71 4.29 -26.03
N SER A 227 -28.64 2.99 -26.35
CA SER A 227 -29.72 2.28 -27.06
C SER A 227 -29.64 0.77 -26.89
N LYS A 228 -30.81 0.10 -26.99
CA LYS A 228 -30.98 -1.36 -26.94
C LYS A 228 -31.90 -1.92 -28.04
N SER A 229 -32.26 -1.13 -29.05
CA SER A 229 -33.13 -1.59 -30.15
C SER A 229 -32.46 -2.61 -31.10
N GLY A 230 -31.15 -2.80 -30.98
CA GLY A 230 -30.36 -3.79 -31.73
C GLY A 230 -29.15 -4.28 -30.90
N PRO A 231 -27.90 -4.13 -31.37
CA PRO A 231 -26.75 -4.22 -30.46
C PRO A 231 -26.88 -3.16 -29.35
N VAL A 232 -26.37 -3.47 -28.15
CA VAL A 232 -26.35 -2.53 -27.04
C VAL A 232 -25.33 -1.44 -27.38
N ILE A 233 -25.79 -0.19 -27.50
CA ILE A 233 -24.92 0.94 -27.75
C ILE A 233 -24.57 1.59 -26.42
N VAL A 234 -23.28 1.68 -26.10
CA VAL A 234 -22.80 2.33 -24.88
C VAL A 234 -21.92 3.54 -25.21
N GLY A 235 -22.05 4.59 -24.41
CA GLY A 235 -21.14 5.74 -24.39
C GLY A 235 -20.02 5.49 -23.39
N VAL A 236 -18.77 5.61 -23.83
CA VAL A 236 -17.55 5.42 -23.01
C VAL A 236 -16.51 6.44 -23.45
N LYS A 237 -15.97 7.27 -22.55
CA LYS A 237 -14.97 8.32 -22.87
C LYS A 237 -15.32 9.19 -24.09
N GLY A 238 -16.60 9.55 -24.25
CA GLY A 238 -17.08 10.33 -25.40
C GLY A 238 -17.21 9.55 -26.73
N SER A 239 -16.87 8.26 -26.74
CA SER A 239 -17.04 7.37 -27.90
C SER A 239 -18.31 6.53 -27.78
N ARG A 240 -18.89 6.12 -28.92
CA ARG A 240 -20.05 5.22 -28.98
C ARG A 240 -19.60 3.84 -29.43
N ILE A 241 -19.93 2.82 -28.65
CA ILE A 241 -19.50 1.44 -28.91
C ILE A 241 -20.74 0.56 -29.07
N ALA A 242 -20.79 -0.19 -30.17
CA ALA A 242 -21.81 -1.21 -30.39
C ALA A 242 -21.36 -2.57 -29.84
N ILE A 243 -22.15 -3.14 -28.93
CA ILE A 243 -21.87 -4.41 -28.28
C ILE A 243 -22.99 -5.40 -28.61
N GLY A 244 -22.63 -6.53 -29.22
CA GLY A 244 -23.59 -7.61 -29.48
C GLY A 244 -24.17 -8.16 -28.17
N LYS A 245 -25.44 -8.59 -28.19
CA LYS A 245 -26.16 -9.04 -26.99
C LYS A 245 -25.41 -10.13 -26.18
N GLY A 246 -24.77 -11.08 -26.88
CA GLY A 246 -23.99 -12.14 -26.21
C GLY A 246 -22.70 -11.66 -25.53
N ILE A 247 -22.11 -10.56 -26.01
CA ILE A 247 -20.97 -9.91 -25.33
C ILE A 247 -21.51 -9.06 -24.17
N ALA A 248 -22.61 -8.34 -24.35
CA ALA A 248 -23.23 -7.54 -23.30
C ALA A 248 -23.70 -8.38 -22.08
N GLN A 249 -24.09 -9.65 -22.28
CA GLN A 249 -24.39 -10.57 -21.18
C GLN A 249 -23.16 -10.96 -20.34
N LYS A 250 -21.95 -10.76 -20.87
CA LYS A 250 -20.68 -11.15 -20.24
C LYS A 250 -19.96 -9.97 -19.60
N ILE A 251 -20.40 -8.74 -19.87
CA ILE A 251 -19.86 -7.55 -19.24
C ILE A 251 -20.71 -7.29 -18.00
N MET A 252 -20.10 -7.40 -16.83
CA MET A 252 -20.76 -7.20 -15.55
C MET A 252 -20.56 -5.76 -15.10
N VAL A 253 -21.64 -5.14 -14.65
CA VAL A 253 -21.70 -3.73 -14.32
C VAL A 253 -22.43 -3.50 -13.01
N VAL A 254 -22.03 -2.47 -12.27
CA VAL A 254 -22.77 -2.00 -11.09
C VAL A 254 -23.44 -0.67 -11.46
N PRO A 255 -24.77 -0.54 -11.36
CA PRO A 255 -25.46 0.72 -11.61
C PRO A 255 -24.88 1.84 -10.77
N ALA A 256 -24.62 2.99 -11.39
CA ALA A 256 -24.25 4.18 -10.66
C ALA A 256 -25.46 4.61 -9.81
N GLN A 257 -25.26 4.85 -8.51
CA GLN A 257 -26.29 5.50 -7.71
C GLN A 257 -26.55 6.87 -8.34
N PRO A 258 -27.81 7.29 -8.55
CA PRO A 258 -28.07 8.67 -8.96
C PRO A 258 -27.45 9.57 -7.91
N ASP A 259 -26.65 10.53 -8.34
CA ASP A 259 -26.04 11.53 -7.47
C ASP A 259 -27.14 12.08 -6.57
N LYS A 260 -27.03 11.85 -5.26
CA LYS A 260 -27.83 12.61 -4.30
C LYS A 260 -27.38 14.05 -4.49
N GLU A 261 -28.21 14.87 -5.12
CA GLU A 261 -28.10 16.32 -5.02
C GLU A 261 -27.96 16.64 -3.53
N LEU A 262 -26.81 17.21 -3.18
CA LEU A 262 -26.61 17.88 -1.91
C LEU A 262 -27.60 19.04 -1.92
N ASP A 263 -28.77 18.83 -1.29
CA ASP A 263 -29.66 19.91 -0.92
C ASP A 263 -28.87 20.88 -0.02
N ASP A 264 -28.46 22.01 -0.60
CA ASP A 264 -28.11 23.22 0.13
C ASP A 264 -29.33 23.62 0.98
N LYS A 265 -29.22 23.47 2.31
CA LYS A 265 -30.03 24.18 3.31
C LYS A 265 -29.21 24.54 4.52
#